data_AF-A0A7C7VP81-F1
#
_entry.id   AF-A0A7C7VP81-F1
#
_cell.length_a   1.000
_cell.length_b   1.000
_cell.length_c   1.000
_cell.angle_alpha   90.00
_cell.angle_beta   90.00
_cell.angle_gamma   90.00
#
_symmetry.space_group_name_H-M   'P 1'
#
loop_
_entity.id
_entity.type
_entity.pdbx_description
1 polymer ?
#
loop_
_entity_poly.entity_id
_entity_poly.type
_entity_poly.pdbx_seq_one_letter_code
_entity_poly.pdbx_strand_id
1 'polypeptide(L)' 'MLKLPGLIDPHVHVREPGQTHKENWDTATSAALAGGFTT' A
#
# COMPACT_ATOMS: atom_id res chain seq x y z
N MET A 1 -20.21 8.48 -10.51
CA MET A 1 -18.86 8.19 -9.98
C MET A 1 -17.87 8.20 -11.12
N LEU A 2 -16.68 8.74 -10.89
CA LEU A 2 -15.58 8.70 -11.85
C LEU A 2 -14.83 7.37 -11.70
N LYS A 3 -14.48 6.73 -12.82
CA LYS A 3 -13.61 5.54 -12.83
C LYS A 3 -12.21 5.97 -13.25
N LEU A 4 -11.23 5.61 -12.44
CA LEU A 4 -9.81 5.84 -12.71
C LEU A 4 -9.13 4.49 -12.97
N PRO A 5 -8.02 4.44 -13.72
CA PRO A 5 -7.14 3.28 -13.69
C PRO A 5 -6.55 3.09 -12.30
N GLY A 6 -6.01 1.91 -12.02
CA GLY A 6 -5.28 1.65 -10.78
C GLY A 6 -4.08 2.59 -10.65
N LEU A 7 -3.93 3.25 -9.50
CA LEU A 7 -2.80 4.14 -9.22
C LEU A 7 -1.57 3.30 -8.85
N ILE A 8 -0.38 3.86 -9.12
CA ILE A 8 0.91 3.25 -8.81
C ILE A 8 1.65 4.13 -7.81
N ASP A 9 2.10 3.56 -6.69
CA ASP A 9 3.00 4.22 -5.75
C ASP A 9 4.41 3.62 -5.87
N PRO A 10 5.34 4.29 -6.58
CA PRO A 10 6.68 3.76 -6.77
C PRO A 10 7.58 3.85 -5.52
N HIS A 11 7.11 4.46 -4.43
CA HIS A 11 7.93 4.67 -3.24
C HIS A 11 7.13 4.42 -1.95
N VAL A 12 7.27 3.20 -1.44
CA VAL A 12 6.72 2.81 -0.14
C VAL A 12 7.78 2.14 0.74
N HIS A 13 7.52 2.13 2.05
CA HIS A 13 8.35 1.42 3.03
C HIS A 13 7.48 0.50 3.88
N VAL A 14 7.39 -0.77 3.50
CA VAL A 14 6.51 -1.78 4.15
C VAL A 14 7.04 -2.29 5.50
N ARG A 15 8.29 -1.96 5.85
CA ARG A 15 8.92 -2.29 7.15
C ARG A 15 9.06 -3.79 7.46
N GLU A 16 8.71 -4.65 6.51
CA GLU A 16 8.90 -6.10 6.58
C GLU A 16 9.95 -6.57 5.55
N PRO A 17 10.95 -7.38 5.96
CA PRO A 17 11.22 -7.88 7.30
C PRO A 17 11.90 -6.86 8.25
N GLY A 18 11.77 -7.07 9.57
CA GLY A 18 12.59 -6.43 10.61
C GLY A 18 11.87 -5.42 11.52
N GLN A 19 10.93 -4.62 11.01
CA GLN A 19 10.22 -3.60 11.77
C GLN A 19 8.68 -3.77 11.68
N THR A 20 8.20 -5.03 11.75
CA THR A 20 6.79 -5.40 11.55
C THR A 20 5.81 -4.81 12.56
N HIS A 21 6.29 -4.32 13.71
CA HIS A 21 5.48 -3.56 14.66
C HIS A 21 5.09 -2.16 14.14
N LYS A 22 5.79 -1.66 13.10
CA LYS A 22 5.47 -0.39 12.44
C LYS A 22 4.46 -0.59 11.33
N GLU A 23 4.68 -1.61 10.51
CA GLU A 23 3.87 -1.94 9.33
C GLU A 23 4.30 -3.33 8.80
N ASN A 24 3.42 -4.07 8.14
CA ASN A 24 3.71 -5.33 7.46
C ASN A 24 3.03 -5.38 6.08
N TRP A 25 3.23 -6.44 5.28
CA TRP A 25 2.62 -6.53 3.94
C TRP A 25 1.09 -6.45 3.96
N ASP A 26 0.44 -7.06 4.96
CA ASP A 26 -1.02 -7.08 5.08
C ASP A 26 -1.57 -5.67 5.35
N THR A 27 -0.99 -4.94 6.31
CA THR A 27 -1.45 -3.60 6.67
C THR A 27 -1.10 -2.57 5.61
N ALA A 28 0.09 -2.66 5.00
CA ALA A 28 0.54 -1.75 3.95
C ALA A 28 -0.32 -1.86 2.68
N THR A 29 -0.58 -3.08 2.20
CA THR A 29 -1.38 -3.28 0.98
C THR A 29 -2.86 -2.96 1.20
N SER A 30 -3.38 -3.21 2.40
CA SER A 30 -4.73 -2.77 2.79
C SER A 30 -4.85 -1.23 2.77
N ALA A 31 -3.84 -0.52 3.29
CA ALA A 31 -3.80 0.94 3.25
C ALA A 31 -3.67 1.47 1.80
N ALA A 32 -2.84 0.84 0.96
CA ALA A 32 -2.69 1.17 -0.45
C ALA A 32 -4.04 1.03 -1.21
N LEU A 33 -4.74 -0.08 -1.03
CA LEU A 33 -6.06 -0.32 -1.63
C LEU A 33 -7.09 0.71 -1.16
N ALA A 34 -7.11 1.06 0.13
CA ALA A 34 -7.99 2.10 0.64
C ALA A 34 -7.69 3.49 0.03
N GLY A 35 -6.43 3.74 -0.34
CA GLY A 35 -5.99 4.95 -1.06
C GLY A 35 -6.19 4.90 -2.59
N GLY A 36 -6.65 3.78 -3.15
CA GLY A 36 -6.84 3.60 -4.60
C GLY A 36 -5.58 3.19 -5.37
N PHE A 37 -4.51 2.79 -4.67
CA PHE A 37 -3.30 2.25 -5.26
C PHE A 37 -3.41 0.74 -5.45
N THR A 38 -2.91 0.26 -6.58
CA THR A 38 -2.96 -1.15 -6.96
C THR A 38 -1.60 -1.74 -7.27
N THR A 39 -0.55 -0.91 -7.33
CA THR A 39 0.84 -1.31 -7.57
C THR A 39 1.79 -0.45 -6.76
#